data_AF-A0AAU2NP93-F1
#
_entry.id   AF-A0AAU2NP93-F1
#
_cell.length_a   1.000
_cell.length_b   1.000
_cell.length_c   1.000
_cell.angle_alpha   90.00
_cell.angle_beta   90.00
_cell.angle_gamma   90.00
#
_symmetry.space_group_name_H-M   'P 1'
#
loop_
_entity.id
_entity.type
_entity.pdbx_description
1 polymer ?
#
loop_
_entity_poly.entity_id
_entity_poly.type
_entity_poly.pdbx_seq_one_letter_code
_entity_poly.pdbx_strand_id
1 'polypeptide(L)'
;MAAADASGVVHDVVTSALPATVAALLGAAGLWLRDWRARRSAATRRRQQLEEAQAYLGFLGQWFSTYTAIAPGVDAAPARAWAAGYLEDQLRALQTPETEAPQGEQTPFWKRTRLVLLLYPLHSFAGSMVRLLFYVALALTCEFTSASLVTSDDWATRIVLAAFFLVAGLVTLGILWRLALGLSPGHAVPRIPPEGPAQRRGPVPNWTGSDHDRAPPPPPSSPPPGPPR
;
A
#
# COMPACT_ATOMS: atom_id res chain seq x y z
N MET A 1 -59.30 4.76 4.66
CA MET A 1 -58.70 4.96 3.33
C MET A 1 -57.23 5.42 3.37
N ALA A 2 -56.72 6.01 4.46
CA ALA A 2 -55.33 6.49 4.55
C ALA A 2 -54.20 5.43 4.51
N ALA A 3 -54.49 4.14 4.77
CA ALA A 3 -53.47 3.10 4.77
C ALA A 3 -52.99 2.67 3.36
N ALA A 4 -53.80 2.93 2.32
CA ALA A 4 -53.43 2.59 0.94
C ALA A 4 -52.40 3.59 0.37
N ASP A 5 -52.49 4.87 0.71
CA ASP A 5 -51.63 5.93 0.17
C ASP A 5 -50.19 5.88 0.72
N ALA A 6 -50.03 5.48 1.99
CA ALA A 6 -48.70 5.33 2.61
C ALA A 6 -47.82 4.27 1.91
N SER A 7 -48.44 3.22 1.36
CA SER A 7 -47.71 2.18 0.60
C SER A 7 -47.20 2.68 -0.75
N GLY A 8 -47.91 3.61 -1.39
CA GLY A 8 -47.52 4.21 -2.67
C GLY A 8 -46.32 5.14 -2.53
N VAL A 9 -46.31 5.99 -1.50
CA VAL A 9 -45.21 6.95 -1.27
C VAL A 9 -43.89 6.24 -0.95
N VAL A 10 -43.93 5.18 -0.13
CA VAL A 10 -42.72 4.37 0.14
C VAL A 10 -42.27 3.68 -1.14
N HIS A 11 -43.19 3.18 -1.96
CA HIS A 11 -42.83 2.55 -3.22
C HIS A 11 -42.16 3.52 -4.19
N ASP A 12 -42.65 4.77 -4.30
CA ASP A 12 -42.11 5.82 -5.19
C ASP A 12 -40.76 6.37 -4.72
N VAL A 13 -40.57 6.54 -3.42
CA VAL A 13 -39.28 6.95 -2.85
C VAL A 13 -38.25 5.84 -3.04
N VAL A 14 -38.62 4.59 -2.78
CA VAL A 14 -37.72 3.45 -2.99
C VAL A 14 -37.38 3.31 -4.47
N THR A 15 -38.34 3.38 -5.39
CA THR A 15 -38.05 3.24 -6.84
C THR A 15 -37.23 4.38 -7.41
N SER A 16 -37.34 5.60 -6.86
CA SER A 16 -36.51 6.74 -7.31
C SER A 16 -35.10 6.75 -6.71
N ALA A 17 -34.92 6.31 -5.47
CA ALA A 17 -33.60 6.29 -4.82
C ALA A 17 -32.75 5.06 -5.20
N LEU A 18 -33.38 3.93 -5.55
CA LEU A 18 -32.69 2.69 -5.92
C LEU A 18 -31.71 2.85 -7.09
N PRO A 19 -32.05 3.50 -8.23
CA PRO A 19 -31.11 3.66 -9.33
C PRO A 19 -29.91 4.53 -8.96
N ALA A 20 -30.10 5.57 -8.13
CA ALA A 20 -29.01 6.43 -7.68
C ALA A 20 -28.02 5.68 -6.75
N THR A 21 -28.55 4.89 -5.82
CA THR A 21 -27.73 4.04 -4.94
C THR A 21 -27.01 2.95 -5.71
N VAL A 22 -27.69 2.27 -6.64
CA VAL A 22 -27.07 1.26 -7.52
C VAL A 22 -25.97 1.89 -8.37
N ALA A 23 -26.21 3.06 -8.98
CA ALA A 23 -25.19 3.77 -9.75
C ALA A 23 -23.97 4.17 -8.91
N ALA A 24 -24.19 4.63 -7.66
CA ALA A 24 -23.12 4.95 -6.73
C ALA A 24 -22.29 3.71 -6.35
N LEU A 25 -22.96 2.57 -6.10
CA LEU A 25 -22.28 1.29 -5.82
C LEU A 25 -21.47 0.79 -7.02
N LEU A 26 -22.02 0.89 -8.23
CA LEU A 26 -21.31 0.56 -9.47
C LEU A 26 -20.10 1.47 -9.70
N GLY A 27 -20.24 2.77 -9.46
CA GLY A 27 -19.12 3.72 -9.56
C GLY A 27 -18.00 3.39 -8.57
N ALA A 28 -18.37 3.10 -7.31
CA ALA A 28 -17.42 2.68 -6.29
C ALA A 28 -16.74 1.34 -6.62
N ALA A 29 -17.50 0.35 -7.10
CA ALA A 29 -16.98 -0.94 -7.54
C ALA A 29 -16.01 -0.79 -8.73
N GLY A 30 -16.29 0.13 -9.66
CA GLY A 30 -15.40 0.45 -10.78
C GLY A 30 -14.07 1.05 -10.34
N LEU A 31 -14.10 2.03 -9.42
CA LEU A 31 -12.90 2.60 -8.81
C LEU A 31 -12.09 1.53 -8.06
N TRP A 32 -12.78 0.69 -7.29
CA TRP A 32 -12.18 -0.43 -6.57
C TRP A 32 -11.50 -1.43 -7.51
N LEU A 33 -12.14 -1.81 -8.62
CA LEU A 33 -11.56 -2.73 -9.61
C LEU A 33 -10.32 -2.13 -10.29
N ARG A 34 -10.32 -0.81 -10.53
CA ARG A 34 -9.17 -0.09 -11.09
C ARG A 34 -7.99 -0.08 -10.13
N ASP A 35 -8.21 0.20 -8.84
CA ASP A 35 -7.15 0.17 -7.82
C ASP A 35 -6.61 -1.25 -7.61
N TRP A 36 -7.49 -2.25 -7.59
CA TRP A 36 -7.10 -3.65 -7.53
C TRP A 36 -6.21 -4.07 -8.71
N ARG A 37 -6.58 -3.68 -9.94
CA ARG A 37 -5.73 -3.92 -11.12
C ARG A 37 -4.39 -3.20 -11.02
N ALA A 38 -4.36 -1.94 -10.58
CA ALA A 38 -3.12 -1.18 -10.42
C ALA A 38 -2.16 -1.86 -9.44
N ARG A 39 -2.67 -2.34 -8.30
CA ARG A 39 -1.89 -3.09 -7.30
C ARG A 39 -1.39 -4.43 -7.83
N ARG A 40 -2.24 -5.17 -8.54
CA ARG A 40 -1.84 -6.44 -9.17
C ARG A 40 -0.72 -6.20 -10.18
N SER A 41 -0.81 -5.15 -10.99
CA SER A 41 0.26 -4.74 -11.90
C SER A 41 1.55 -4.38 -11.17
N ALA A 42 1.49 -3.64 -10.06
CA ALA A 42 2.67 -3.30 -9.27
C ALA A 42 3.36 -4.54 -8.68
N ALA A 43 2.60 -5.49 -8.15
CA ALA A 43 3.15 -6.76 -7.65
C ALA A 43 3.78 -7.60 -8.77
N THR A 44 3.16 -7.60 -9.96
CA THR A 44 3.68 -8.32 -11.13
C THR A 44 4.99 -7.67 -11.62
N ARG A 45 5.06 -6.33 -11.65
CA ARG A 45 6.29 -5.60 -11.97
C ARG A 45 7.42 -5.89 -11.00
N ARG A 46 7.15 -5.93 -9.68
CA ARG A 46 8.17 -6.29 -8.68
C ARG A 46 8.72 -7.70 -8.90
N ARG A 47 7.86 -8.66 -9.27
CA ARG A 47 8.30 -10.03 -9.61
C ARG A 47 9.14 -10.05 -10.88
N GLN A 48 8.71 -9.36 -11.92
CA GLN A 48 9.47 -9.24 -13.17
C GLN A 48 10.85 -8.62 -12.94
N GLN A 49 10.94 -7.55 -12.15
CA GLN A 49 12.23 -6.93 -11.80
C GLN A 49 13.15 -7.89 -11.03
N LEU A 50 12.60 -8.70 -10.12
CA LEU A 50 13.38 -9.72 -9.41
C LEU A 50 13.84 -10.84 -10.34
N GLU A 51 12.98 -11.31 -11.24
CA GLU A 51 13.31 -12.32 -12.25
C GLU A 51 14.39 -11.81 -13.22
N GLU A 52 14.29 -10.57 -13.68
CA GLU A 52 15.30 -9.91 -14.52
C GLU A 52 16.64 -9.78 -13.80
N ALA A 53 16.64 -9.33 -12.54
CA ALA A 53 17.85 -9.22 -11.74
C ALA A 53 18.51 -10.59 -11.51
N GLN A 54 17.70 -11.63 -11.24
CA GLN A 54 18.20 -12.99 -11.07
C GLN A 54 18.78 -13.55 -12.37
N ALA A 55 18.13 -13.30 -13.51
CA ALA A 55 18.62 -13.68 -14.83
C ALA A 55 19.96 -12.98 -15.16
N TYR A 56 20.07 -11.68 -14.84
CA TYR A 56 21.30 -10.91 -15.04
C TYR A 56 22.47 -11.44 -14.19
N LEU A 57 22.23 -11.76 -12.92
CA LEU A 57 23.23 -12.39 -12.04
C LEU A 57 23.66 -13.78 -12.56
N GLY A 58 22.72 -14.57 -13.06
CA GLY A 58 23.01 -15.86 -13.70
C GLY A 58 23.88 -15.70 -14.94
N PHE A 59 23.55 -14.73 -15.80
CA PHE A 59 24.35 -14.39 -16.98
C PHE A 59 25.78 -13.98 -16.61
N LEU A 60 25.94 -13.09 -15.63
CA LEU A 60 27.25 -12.67 -15.12
C LEU A 60 28.09 -13.87 -14.63
N GLY A 61 27.48 -14.76 -13.85
CA GLY A 61 28.16 -15.97 -13.37
C GLY A 61 28.63 -16.87 -14.52
N GLN A 62 27.77 -17.11 -15.51
CA GLN A 62 28.11 -17.91 -16.67
C GLN A 62 29.17 -17.25 -17.56
N TRP A 63 29.10 -15.93 -17.73
CA TRP A 63 30.09 -15.16 -18.48
C TRP A 63 31.48 -15.26 -17.82
N PHE A 64 31.57 -15.07 -16.50
CA PHE A 64 32.84 -15.23 -15.77
C PHE A 64 33.41 -16.64 -15.90
N SER A 65 32.57 -17.68 -15.77
CA SER A 65 32.99 -19.07 -15.97
C SER A 65 33.55 -19.30 -17.37
N THR A 66 32.88 -18.78 -18.39
CA THR A 66 33.31 -18.91 -19.79
C THR A 66 34.62 -18.16 -20.03
N TYR A 67 34.75 -16.95 -19.49
CA TYR A 67 35.96 -16.14 -19.59
C TYR A 67 37.18 -16.86 -18.98
N THR A 68 37.02 -17.44 -17.79
CA THR A 68 38.11 -18.20 -17.14
C THR A 68 38.50 -19.47 -17.90
N ALA A 69 37.57 -20.07 -18.65
CA ALA A 69 37.86 -21.24 -19.48
C ALA A 69 38.65 -20.87 -20.75
N ILE A 70 38.38 -19.70 -21.35
CA ILE A 70 39.03 -19.26 -22.58
C ILE A 70 40.43 -18.69 -22.31
N ALA A 71 40.64 -18.02 -21.17
CA ALA A 71 41.90 -17.37 -20.83
C ALA A 71 42.52 -17.92 -19.52
N PRO A 72 42.93 -19.20 -19.49
CA PRO A 72 43.57 -19.78 -18.32
C PRO A 72 44.91 -19.08 -18.06
N GLY A 73 45.04 -18.47 -16.88
CA GLY A 73 46.26 -17.74 -16.46
C GLY A 73 46.11 -16.21 -16.36
N VAL A 74 45.00 -15.64 -16.85
CA VAL A 74 44.67 -14.23 -16.59
C VAL A 74 44.10 -14.11 -15.18
N ASP A 75 44.67 -13.21 -14.36
CA ASP A 75 44.15 -12.95 -13.02
C ASP A 75 42.76 -12.29 -13.08
N ALA A 76 41.75 -13.03 -12.62
CA ALA A 76 40.36 -12.57 -12.57
C ALA A 76 40.02 -11.84 -11.25
N ALA A 77 40.95 -11.77 -10.29
CA ALA A 77 40.75 -11.09 -9.01
C ALA A 77 40.28 -9.63 -9.15
N PRO A 78 40.89 -8.77 -10.00
CA PRO A 78 40.46 -7.37 -10.11
C PRO A 78 39.04 -7.22 -10.69
N ALA A 79 38.68 -8.05 -11.68
CA ALA A 79 37.35 -8.03 -12.27
C ALA A 79 36.26 -8.48 -11.28
N ARG A 80 36.57 -9.49 -10.43
CA ARG A 80 35.69 -9.93 -9.35
C ARG A 80 35.53 -8.86 -8.28
N ALA A 81 36.62 -8.20 -7.89
CA ALA A 81 36.58 -7.11 -6.90
C ALA A 81 35.74 -5.93 -7.39
N TRP A 82 35.88 -5.55 -8.67
CA TRP A 82 35.04 -4.52 -9.29
C TRP A 82 33.56 -4.91 -9.31
N ALA A 83 33.23 -6.14 -9.72
CA ALA A 83 31.85 -6.62 -9.75
C ALA A 83 31.21 -6.65 -8.35
N ALA A 84 31.98 -7.05 -7.33
CA ALA A 84 31.53 -7.03 -5.94
C ALA A 84 31.23 -5.60 -5.46
N GLY A 85 32.11 -4.63 -5.75
CA GLY A 85 31.89 -3.22 -5.39
C GLY A 85 30.65 -2.63 -6.08
N TYR A 86 30.46 -2.92 -7.36
CA TYR A 86 29.29 -2.46 -8.10
C TYR A 86 27.96 -3.02 -7.53
N LEU A 87 27.95 -4.30 -7.15
CA LEU A 87 26.77 -4.92 -6.53
C LEU A 87 26.47 -4.32 -5.14
N GLU A 88 27.49 -4.03 -4.34
CA GLU A 88 27.35 -3.38 -3.03
C GLU A 88 26.73 -1.98 -3.17
N ASP A 89 27.17 -1.19 -4.16
CA ASP A 89 26.63 0.14 -4.42
C ASP A 89 25.15 0.08 -4.85
N GLN A 90 24.78 -0.88 -5.71
CA GLN A 90 23.39 -1.12 -6.08
C GLN A 90 22.54 -1.56 -4.88
N LEU A 91 23.08 -2.43 -4.02
CA LEU A 91 22.40 -2.88 -2.80
C LEU A 91 22.16 -1.71 -1.84
N ARG A 92 23.13 -0.81 -1.71
CA ARG A 92 23.02 0.41 -0.89
C ARG A 92 21.99 1.38 -1.44
N ALA A 93 21.91 1.53 -2.77
CA ALA A 93 20.86 2.32 -3.42
C ALA A 93 19.46 1.76 -3.13
N LEU A 94 19.29 0.43 -3.13
CA LEU A 94 18.03 -0.23 -2.81
C LEU A 94 17.67 -0.18 -1.32
N GLN A 95 18.68 -0.20 -0.44
CA GLN A 95 18.49 -0.09 1.01
C GLN A 95 18.16 1.33 1.47
N THR A 96 18.49 2.34 0.67
CA THR A 96 18.07 3.71 0.93
C THR A 96 16.56 3.72 0.68
N PRO A 97 15.73 3.74 1.73
CA PRO A 97 14.29 3.76 1.52
C PRO A 97 14.01 4.99 0.68
N GLU A 98 13.31 4.83 -0.45
CA GLU A 98 12.75 5.97 -1.17
C GLU A 98 12.02 6.79 -0.10
N THR A 99 12.63 7.90 0.31
CA THR A 99 12.17 8.70 1.44
C THR A 99 10.73 9.03 1.15
N GLU A 100 9.82 8.38 1.88
CA GLU A 100 8.39 8.61 1.76
C GLU A 100 8.17 10.11 1.76
N ALA A 101 7.45 10.60 0.74
CA ALA A 101 7.14 12.00 0.53
C ALA A 101 6.86 12.71 1.86
N PRO A 102 7.35 13.95 2.04
CA PRO A 102 7.39 14.62 3.33
C PRO A 102 6.04 14.51 4.04
N GLN A 103 6.00 13.71 5.10
CA GLN A 103 4.83 13.60 5.96
C GLN A 103 4.74 14.93 6.71
N GLY A 104 4.07 15.91 6.09
CA GLY A 104 3.87 17.23 6.67
C GLY A 104 3.34 17.12 8.09
N GLU A 105 3.91 17.91 8.99
CA GLU A 105 3.63 17.97 10.42
C GLU A 105 2.11 18.05 10.69
N GLN A 106 1.48 16.89 10.90
CA GLN A 106 0.04 16.81 11.16
C GLN A 106 -0.22 17.04 12.63
N THR A 107 -0.92 18.13 12.94
CA THR A 107 -1.39 18.49 14.27
C THR A 107 -2.18 17.34 14.92
N PRO A 108 -2.13 17.18 16.25
CA PRO A 108 -2.77 16.07 16.96
C PRO A 108 -4.29 16.01 16.77
N PHE A 109 -4.92 17.15 16.46
CA PHE A 109 -6.35 17.22 16.12
C PHE A 109 -6.64 16.52 14.79
N TRP A 110 -5.81 16.73 13.78
CA TRP A 110 -5.96 16.12 12.46
C TRP A 110 -5.82 14.61 12.50
N LYS A 111 -4.94 14.07 13.36
CA LYS A 111 -4.85 12.62 13.61
C LYS A 111 -6.14 12.03 14.16
N ARG A 112 -6.82 12.72 15.08
CA ARG A 112 -8.07 12.23 15.69
C ARG A 112 -9.26 12.31 14.73
N THR A 113 -9.43 13.42 14.03
CA THR A 113 -10.51 13.54 13.02
C THR A 113 -10.29 12.58 11.86
N ARG A 114 -9.04 12.39 11.42
CA ARG A 114 -8.69 11.38 10.41
C ARG A 114 -9.02 9.97 10.87
N LEU A 115 -8.84 9.66 12.16
CA LEU A 115 -9.23 8.37 12.73
C LEU A 115 -10.77 8.23 12.76
N VAL A 116 -11.48 9.23 13.29
CA VAL A 116 -12.96 9.27 13.43
C VAL A 116 -13.69 9.25 12.09
N LEU A 117 -13.16 9.89 11.04
CA LEU A 117 -13.75 9.82 9.69
C LEU A 117 -13.39 8.54 8.93
N LEU A 118 -12.72 7.58 9.56
CA LEU A 118 -12.07 6.45 8.89
C LEU A 118 -11.16 6.89 7.72
N LEU A 119 -10.66 8.13 7.78
CA LEU A 119 -9.75 8.71 6.80
C LEU A 119 -8.31 8.20 6.99
N TYR A 120 -8.14 7.12 7.75
CA TYR A 120 -6.92 6.36 7.80
C TYR A 120 -6.73 5.65 6.45
N PRO A 121 -5.56 5.75 5.81
CA PRO A 121 -5.25 4.94 4.64
C PRO A 121 -5.03 3.51 5.14
N LEU A 122 -6.10 2.72 5.24
CA LEU A 122 -5.96 1.30 5.48
C LEU A 122 -5.27 0.71 4.23
N HIS A 123 -4.00 0.36 4.38
CA HIS A 123 -3.20 -0.21 3.29
C HIS A 123 -3.69 -1.61 2.90
N SER A 124 -4.54 -2.23 3.73
CA SER A 124 -5.17 -3.52 3.48
C SER A 124 -6.48 -3.39 2.69
N PHE A 125 -6.65 -4.32 1.75
CA PHE A 125 -7.85 -4.46 0.92
C PHE A 125 -9.14 -4.54 1.74
N ALA A 126 -9.14 -5.32 2.81
CA ALA A 126 -10.27 -5.47 3.72
C ALA A 126 -10.66 -4.14 4.36
N GLY A 127 -9.68 -3.30 4.70
CA GLY A 127 -9.92 -1.99 5.29
C GLY A 127 -10.58 -0.99 4.33
N SER A 128 -10.24 -1.04 3.04
CA SER A 128 -10.92 -0.25 2.01
C SER A 128 -12.40 -0.66 1.87
N MET A 129 -12.69 -1.97 1.91
CA MET A 129 -14.07 -2.47 1.81
C MET A 129 -14.93 -2.07 3.00
N VAL A 130 -14.39 -2.16 4.22
CA VAL A 130 -15.10 -1.70 5.43
C VAL A 130 -15.39 -0.20 5.37
N ARG A 131 -14.45 0.60 4.85
CA ARG A 131 -14.65 2.05 4.66
C ARG A 131 -15.76 2.35 3.66
N LEU A 132 -15.82 1.62 2.54
CA LEU A 132 -16.91 1.74 1.58
C LEU A 132 -18.25 1.42 2.25
N LEU A 133 -18.32 0.28 2.95
CA LEU A 133 -19.53 -0.17 3.63
C LEU A 133 -19.99 0.82 4.70
N PHE A 134 -19.04 1.43 5.42
CA PHE A 134 -19.29 2.48 6.40
C PHE A 134 -19.96 3.71 5.77
N TYR A 135 -19.45 4.23 4.66
CA TYR A 135 -20.05 5.40 4.01
C TYR A 135 -21.41 5.08 3.39
N VAL A 136 -21.59 3.89 2.83
CA VAL A 136 -22.89 3.43 2.33
C VAL A 136 -23.90 3.34 3.47
N ALA A 137 -23.53 2.71 4.60
CA ALA A 137 -24.39 2.62 5.78
C ALA A 137 -24.73 4.01 6.34
N LEU A 138 -23.75 4.93 6.39
CA LEU A 138 -23.96 6.31 6.83
C LEU A 138 -24.93 7.05 5.90
N ALA A 139 -24.75 6.94 4.58
CA ALA A 139 -25.61 7.59 3.59
C ALA A 139 -27.05 7.07 3.71
N LEU A 140 -27.24 5.75 3.78
CA LEU A 140 -28.55 5.13 3.97
C LEU A 140 -29.19 5.59 5.29
N THR A 141 -28.43 5.62 6.38
CA THR A 141 -28.95 6.08 7.69
C THR A 141 -29.45 7.52 7.59
N CYS A 142 -28.69 8.43 6.97
CA CYS A 142 -29.11 9.81 6.76
C CYS A 142 -30.36 9.90 5.88
N GLU A 143 -30.42 9.14 4.79
CA GLU A 143 -31.54 9.15 3.86
C GLU A 143 -32.83 8.61 4.49
N PHE A 144 -32.77 7.46 5.17
CA PHE A 144 -33.92 6.89 5.89
C PHE A 144 -34.40 7.76 7.04
N THR A 145 -33.46 8.39 7.78
CA THR A 145 -33.82 9.32 8.87
C THR A 145 -34.53 10.55 8.31
N SER A 146 -34.02 11.15 7.23
CA SER A 146 -34.65 12.29 6.55
C SER A 146 -36.00 11.93 5.94
N ALA A 147 -36.12 10.78 5.28
CA ALA A 147 -37.37 10.31 4.71
C ALA A 147 -38.44 10.09 5.78
N SER A 148 -38.07 9.48 6.91
CA SER A 148 -38.95 9.25 8.06
C SER A 148 -39.47 10.55 8.68
N LEU A 149 -38.67 11.61 8.63
CA LEU A 149 -39.10 12.93 9.08
C LEU A 149 -40.14 13.56 8.17
N VAL A 150 -40.23 13.18 6.89
CA VAL A 150 -41.14 13.80 5.91
C VAL A 150 -42.43 13.00 5.73
N THR A 151 -42.42 11.67 5.89
CA THR A 151 -43.53 10.80 5.48
C THR A 151 -44.64 10.57 6.50
N SER A 152 -44.44 10.87 7.79
CA SER A 152 -45.45 10.62 8.83
C SER A 152 -46.15 11.91 9.25
N ASP A 153 -47.48 11.91 9.25
CA ASP A 153 -48.29 13.06 9.71
C ASP A 153 -48.30 13.20 11.24
N ASP A 154 -48.18 12.08 11.97
CA ASP A 154 -48.12 12.09 13.43
C ASP A 154 -46.71 12.40 13.94
N TRP A 155 -46.61 13.45 14.76
CA TRP A 155 -45.36 13.91 15.36
C TRP A 155 -44.71 12.86 16.26
N ALA A 156 -45.52 12.09 17.02
CA ALA A 156 -44.99 11.10 17.96
C ALA A 156 -44.37 9.93 17.19
N THR A 157 -45.07 9.44 16.18
CA THR A 157 -44.59 8.40 15.27
C THR A 157 -43.32 8.82 14.52
N ARG A 158 -43.23 10.07 14.04
CA ARG A 158 -42.01 10.60 13.40
C ARG A 158 -40.78 10.53 14.30
N ILE A 159 -40.91 10.95 15.56
CA ILE A 159 -39.79 10.93 16.50
C ILE A 159 -39.35 9.51 16.80
N VAL A 160 -40.31 8.61 17.09
CA VAL A 160 -40.00 7.22 17.42
C VAL A 160 -39.29 6.54 16.24
N LEU A 161 -39.78 6.75 15.01
CA LEU A 161 -39.19 6.16 13.81
C LEU A 161 -37.81 6.75 13.49
N ALA A 162 -37.64 8.07 13.57
CA ALA A 162 -36.35 8.73 13.37
C ALA A 162 -35.33 8.31 14.43
N ALA A 163 -35.73 8.23 15.71
CA ALA A 163 -34.87 7.75 16.78
C ALA A 163 -34.46 6.29 16.57
N PHE A 164 -35.39 5.44 16.13
CA PHE A 164 -35.10 4.05 15.80
C PHE A 164 -34.05 3.91 14.69
N PHE A 165 -34.23 4.60 13.56
CA PHE A 165 -33.26 4.56 12.46
C PHE A 165 -31.91 5.15 12.84
N LEU A 166 -31.89 6.21 13.64
CA LEU A 166 -30.66 6.82 14.13
C LEU A 166 -29.90 5.85 15.06
N VAL A 167 -30.59 5.19 16.00
CA VAL A 167 -29.96 4.20 16.89
C VAL A 167 -29.48 2.99 16.10
N ALA A 168 -30.28 2.45 15.19
CA ALA A 168 -29.89 1.32 14.35
C ALA A 168 -28.67 1.66 13.46
N GLY A 169 -28.64 2.87 12.88
CA GLY A 169 -27.52 3.39 12.12
C GLY A 169 -26.26 3.56 12.97
N LEU A 170 -26.37 4.11 14.18
CA LEU A 170 -25.24 4.21 15.10
C LEU A 170 -24.69 2.85 15.54
N VAL A 171 -25.56 1.87 15.78
CA VAL A 171 -25.14 0.50 16.13
C VAL A 171 -24.41 -0.15 14.97
N THR A 172 -24.93 -0.07 13.75
CA THR A 172 -24.27 -0.62 12.55
C THR A 172 -22.93 0.07 12.27
N LEU A 173 -22.86 1.41 12.39
CA LEU A 173 -21.60 2.16 12.34
C LEU A 173 -20.60 1.69 13.41
N GLY A 174 -21.06 1.49 14.65
CA GLY A 174 -20.23 1.01 15.76
C GLY A 174 -19.67 -0.39 15.52
N ILE A 175 -20.45 -1.30 14.95
CA ILE A 175 -20.01 -2.64 14.58
C ILE A 175 -18.97 -2.57 13.46
N LEU A 176 -19.24 -1.80 12.40
CA LEU A 176 -18.30 -1.61 11.28
C LEU A 176 -17.00 -0.96 11.75
N TRP A 177 -17.09 0.00 12.66
CA TRP A 177 -15.95 0.63 13.30
C TRP A 177 -15.12 -0.39 14.09
N ARG A 178 -15.75 -1.25 14.91
CA ARG A 178 -15.02 -2.31 15.63
C ARG A 178 -14.39 -3.33 14.69
N LEU A 179 -15.07 -3.70 13.60
CA LEU A 179 -14.50 -4.57 12.57
C LEU A 179 -13.30 -3.92 11.88
N ALA A 180 -13.37 -2.62 11.57
CA ALA A 180 -12.25 -1.86 11.01
C ALA A 180 -11.05 -1.86 11.97
N LEU A 181 -11.30 -1.67 13.28
CA LEU A 181 -10.24 -1.74 14.30
C LEU A 181 -9.63 -3.14 14.42
N GLY A 182 -10.43 -4.20 14.31
CA GLY A 182 -9.94 -5.58 14.36
C GLY A 182 -9.18 -6.01 13.10
N LEU A 183 -9.55 -5.45 11.93
CA LEU A 183 -8.89 -5.71 10.65
C LEU A 183 -7.69 -4.80 10.40
N SER A 184 -7.56 -3.71 11.15
CA SER A 184 -6.34 -2.91 11.17
C SER A 184 -5.23 -3.82 11.69
N PRO A 185 -4.27 -4.24 10.84
CA PRO A 185 -3.17 -5.08 11.27
C PRO A 185 -2.24 -4.18 12.08
N GLY A 186 -2.62 -3.92 13.32
CA GLY A 186 -1.79 -3.25 14.30
C GLY A 186 -0.60 -4.14 14.58
N HIS A 187 0.50 -3.86 13.90
CA HIS A 187 1.85 -4.10 14.39
C HIS A 187 2.20 -5.54 14.78
N ALA A 188 1.83 -6.51 13.95
CA ALA A 188 2.75 -7.62 13.73
C ALA A 188 3.92 -7.15 12.85
N VAL A 189 4.60 -6.07 13.26
CA VAL A 189 6.04 -6.01 13.02
C VAL A 189 6.51 -7.25 13.78
N PRO A 190 7.06 -8.28 13.12
CA PRO A 190 7.80 -9.29 13.86
C PRO A 190 8.79 -8.46 14.67
N ARG A 191 8.59 -8.35 15.98
CA ARG A 191 9.68 -7.95 16.85
C ARG A 191 10.67 -9.05 16.57
N ILE A 192 11.61 -8.77 15.67
CA ILE A 192 12.89 -9.45 15.63
C ILE A 192 13.28 -9.39 17.10
N PRO A 193 13.27 -10.53 17.82
CA PRO A 193 13.66 -10.52 19.21
C PRO A 193 14.98 -9.76 19.23
N PRO A 194 15.10 -8.67 20.01
CA PRO A 194 16.35 -7.92 20.06
C PRO A 194 17.42 -8.98 20.26
N GLU A 195 18.31 -9.11 19.27
CA GLU A 195 19.33 -10.14 19.29
C GLU A 195 19.90 -10.13 20.70
N GLY A 196 19.66 -11.23 21.43
CA GLY A 196 20.26 -11.39 22.73
C GLY A 196 21.77 -11.21 22.53
N PRO A 197 22.50 -10.66 23.51
CA PRO A 197 23.94 -10.37 23.42
C PRO A 197 24.85 -11.62 23.27
N ALA A 198 24.36 -12.70 22.66
CA ALA A 198 24.98 -14.01 22.61
C ALA A 198 25.31 -14.52 21.21
N GLN A 199 25.24 -13.70 20.14
CA GLN A 199 25.95 -14.05 18.91
C GLN A 199 27.38 -13.54 19.00
N ARG A 200 28.18 -14.37 19.68
CA ARG A 200 29.65 -14.45 19.59
C ARG A 200 30.13 -13.84 18.28
N ARG A 201 30.86 -12.73 18.40
CA ARG A 201 31.82 -12.28 17.41
C ARG A 201 32.68 -13.48 17.03
N GLY A 202 32.40 -14.09 15.89
CA GLY A 202 33.46 -14.74 15.12
C GLY A 202 34.49 -13.66 14.78
N PRO A 203 35.77 -14.02 14.62
CA PRO A 203 36.79 -13.08 14.18
C PRO A 203 36.32 -12.45 12.89
N VAL A 204 36.04 -11.14 12.94
CA VAL A 204 35.79 -10.33 11.75
C VAL A 204 37.05 -10.47 10.89
N PRO A 205 36.98 -11.01 9.66
CA PRO A 205 38.14 -11.00 8.78
C PRO A 205 38.55 -9.54 8.60
N ASN A 206 39.76 -9.23 9.05
CA ASN A 206 40.41 -7.94 8.94
C ASN A 206 40.68 -7.65 7.45
N TRP A 207 39.65 -7.17 6.74
CA TRP A 207 39.79 -6.57 5.41
C TRP A 207 40.26 -5.11 5.49
N THR A 208 40.43 -4.57 6.70
CA THR A 208 40.99 -3.24 6.96
C THR A 208 42.52 -3.20 6.84
N GLY A 209 43.11 -4.13 6.05
CA GLY A 209 44.38 -3.91 5.37
C GLY A 209 44.23 -2.73 4.42
N SER A 210 44.32 -1.55 5.00
CA SER A 210 43.97 -0.26 4.43
C SER A 210 45.07 0.15 3.46
N ASP A 211 44.96 -0.28 2.21
CA ASP A 211 45.65 0.30 1.06
C ASP A 211 45.00 1.66 0.68
N HIS A 212 44.56 2.44 1.68
CA HIS A 212 43.89 3.73 1.51
C HIS A 212 44.86 4.90 1.24
N ASP A 213 46.17 4.63 1.19
CA ASP A 213 47.18 5.61 0.74
C ASP A 213 47.48 5.51 -0.77
N ARG A 214 46.81 4.62 -1.52
CA ARG A 214 46.89 4.67 -2.99
C ARG A 214 45.96 5.78 -3.50
N ALA A 215 46.59 6.87 -3.94
CA ALA A 215 45.94 7.89 -4.75
C ALA A 215 45.09 7.23 -5.86
N PRO A 216 43.87 7.73 -6.12
CA PRO A 216 43.03 7.20 -7.17
C PRO A 216 43.81 7.18 -8.50
N PRO A 217 43.73 6.09 -9.29
CA PRO A 217 44.36 6.06 -10.60
C PRO A 217 43.84 7.25 -11.43
N PRO A 218 44.70 7.94 -12.19
CA PRO A 218 44.27 9.03 -13.03
C PRO A 218 43.17 8.55 -13.99
N PRO A 219 42.17 9.39 -14.30
CA PRO A 219 41.12 9.03 -15.23
C PRO A 219 41.73 8.59 -16.56
N PRO A 220 41.18 7.54 -17.22
CA PRO A 220 41.69 7.07 -18.49
C PRO A 220 41.71 8.23 -19.49
N SER A 221 42.91 8.54 -19.98
CA SER A 221 43.12 9.48 -21.07
C SER A 221 42.29 9.06 -22.27
N SER A 222 41.42 9.97 -22.70
CA SER A 222 40.67 10.07 -23.96
C SER A 222 40.43 8.79 -24.79
N PRO A 223 39.17 8.49 -25.17
CA PRO A 223 38.88 7.40 -26.10
C PRO A 223 39.66 7.58 -27.43
N PRO A 224 40.18 6.48 -28.02
CA PRO A 224 40.91 6.55 -29.27
C PRO A 224 40.06 7.16 -30.38
N PRO A 225 40.65 7.95 -31.29
CA PRO A 225 39.93 8.54 -32.41
C PRO A 225 39.27 7.43 -33.25
N GLY A 226 37.96 7.59 -33.48
CA GLY A 226 37.19 6.65 -34.27
C GLY A 226 37.72 6.53 -35.71
N PRO A 227 37.48 5.39 -36.38
CA PRO A 227 37.97 5.16 -37.74
C PRO A 227 37.38 6.18 -38.73
N PRO A 228 38.16 6.59 -39.75
CA PRO A 228 37.69 7.50 -40.79
C PRO A 228 36.53 6.86 -41.55
N ARG A 229 35.51 7.68 -41.84
CA ARG A 229 34.38 7.34 -42.71
C ARG A 229 34.79 7.31 -44.17
#